data_AF-A0A3B9YGR9-F1
#
_entry.id   AF-A0A3B9YGR9-F1
#
_cell.length_a   1.000
_cell.length_b   1.000
_cell.length_c   1.000
_cell.angle_alpha   90.00
_cell.angle_beta   90.00
_cell.angle_gamma   90.00
#
_symmetry.space_group_name_H-M   'P 1'
#
loop_
_entity.id
_entity.type
_entity.pdbx_description
1 polymer ?
#
loop_
_entity_poly.entity_id
_entity_poly.type
_entity_poly.pdbx_seq_one_letter_code
_entity_poly.pdbx_strand_id
1 'polypeptide(L)'
;MNRFFFSLLTMVLAGWLLFGSGIATLGALLAGLGWATLFAVGSMGFWLLLLAAVAALCWADERQSGTGATGVLLLTVLLLSLCGGWRPWPWLAANWGLSLLAFAAYFAFGGGLWAVFMLRRRAKAELAKYEKAFDLYLINCQAKSENDLTPEQRWQWQEHRRKGRYVNEFWADRSVAELKGNILYWICYWPTSLLWFLVSDFIKEIANALFRRLQGYYQWAWDSVWKGARGSF
;
A
#
# COMPACT_ATOMS: atom_id res chain seq x y z
N MET A 1 7.65 16.81 12.92
CA MET A 1 6.80 15.83 13.65
C MET A 1 5.37 16.30 13.48
N ASN A 2 4.58 15.59 12.67
CA ASN A 2 3.32 16.14 12.11
C ASN A 2 2.21 16.14 13.16
N ARG A 3 1.59 17.31 13.38
CA ARG A 3 0.41 17.52 14.24
C ARG A 3 -0.76 16.59 13.89
N PHE A 4 -0.79 16.10 12.65
CA PHE A 4 -1.76 15.11 12.16
C PHE A 4 -1.65 13.74 12.86
N PHE A 5 -0.43 13.27 13.18
CA PHE A 5 -0.21 12.00 13.89
C PHE A 5 -0.65 12.12 15.35
N PHE A 6 -0.41 13.28 15.97
CA PHE A 6 -0.90 13.56 17.31
C PHE A 6 -2.43 13.58 17.34
N SER A 7 -3.09 14.20 16.35
CA SER A 7 -4.56 14.20 16.24
C SER A 7 -5.18 12.84 15.96
N LEU A 8 -4.58 12.00 15.11
CA LEU A 8 -5.13 10.67 14.81
C LEU A 8 -4.95 9.71 15.99
N LEU A 9 -3.76 9.75 16.63
CA LEU A 9 -3.48 8.97 17.83
C LEU A 9 -4.32 9.44 19.02
N THR A 10 -4.52 10.76 19.19
CA THR A 10 -5.42 11.26 20.24
C THR A 10 -6.88 10.99 19.93
N MET A 11 -7.33 10.94 18.68
CA MET A 11 -8.70 10.48 18.36
C MET A 11 -8.89 8.99 18.65
N VAL A 12 -7.92 8.14 18.31
CA VAL A 12 -7.98 6.70 18.60
C VAL A 12 -7.90 6.44 20.11
N LEU A 13 -7.02 7.15 20.82
CA LEU A 13 -6.88 7.05 22.28
C LEU A 13 -8.03 7.71 23.05
N ALA A 14 -8.61 8.80 22.55
CA ALA A 14 -9.81 9.41 23.13
C ALA A 14 -11.05 8.54 22.88
N GLY A 15 -11.16 7.90 21.71
CA GLY A 15 -12.15 6.86 21.46
C GLY A 15 -11.98 5.68 22.42
N TRP A 16 -10.74 5.26 22.67
CA TRP A 16 -10.39 4.23 23.65
C TRP A 16 -10.71 4.61 25.10
N LEU A 17 -10.47 5.86 25.49
CA LEU A 17 -10.71 6.34 26.86
C LEU A 17 -12.19 6.64 27.11
N LEU A 18 -12.95 7.05 26.09
CA LEU A 18 -14.40 7.24 26.19
C LEU A 18 -15.18 5.92 26.16
N PHE A 19 -14.64 4.85 25.55
CA PHE A 19 -15.20 3.49 25.61
C PHE A 19 -14.62 2.63 26.75
N GLY A 20 -13.53 3.05 27.38
CA GLY A 20 -12.74 2.28 28.36
C GLY A 20 -13.32 2.20 29.77
N SER A 21 -14.42 2.89 30.09
CA SER A 21 -15.08 2.78 31.39
C SER A 21 -15.83 1.45 31.60
N GLY A 22 -15.90 0.59 30.58
CA GLY A 22 -16.47 -0.77 30.66
C GLY A 22 -15.49 -1.89 31.02
N ILE A 23 -14.25 -1.59 31.40
CA ILE A 23 -13.24 -2.64 31.69
C ILE A 23 -13.46 -3.31 33.06
N ALA A 24 -14.22 -2.69 33.98
CA ALA A 24 -14.56 -3.30 35.27
C ALA A 24 -15.63 -4.42 35.17
N THR A 25 -16.39 -4.50 34.08
CA THR A 25 -17.38 -5.57 33.83
C THR A 25 -16.79 -6.79 33.12
N LEU A 26 -15.54 -6.71 32.65
CA LEU A 26 -14.88 -7.78 31.88
C LEU A 26 -14.48 -8.99 32.74
N GLY A 27 -14.30 -8.84 34.05
CA GLY A 27 -13.93 -9.97 34.93
C GLY A 27 -15.08 -10.91 35.30
N ALA A 28 -16.31 -10.40 35.38
CA ALA A 28 -17.48 -11.17 35.83
C ALA A 28 -18.31 -11.78 34.69
N LEU A 29 -18.22 -11.23 33.47
CA LEU A 29 -18.92 -11.73 32.28
C LEU A 29 -18.19 -12.89 31.55
N LEU A 30 -16.88 -13.06 31.77
CA LEU A 30 -16.08 -14.10 31.11
C LEU A 30 -16.38 -15.54 31.57
N ALA A 31 -17.13 -15.73 32.67
CA ALA A 31 -17.53 -17.05 33.15
C ALA A 31 -18.93 -17.51 32.68
N GLY A 32 -19.71 -16.65 32.02
CA GLY A 32 -21.10 -16.96 31.61
C GLY A 32 -21.50 -16.51 30.19
N LEU A 33 -20.61 -15.83 29.46
CA LEU A 33 -20.86 -15.39 28.09
C LEU A 33 -20.53 -16.48 27.07
N GLY A 34 -21.55 -17.02 26.42
CA GLY A 34 -21.36 -17.86 25.24
C GLY A 34 -20.52 -17.14 24.17
N TRP A 35 -19.83 -17.94 23.36
CA TRP A 35 -18.98 -17.50 22.24
C TRP A 35 -19.57 -16.40 21.35
N ALA A 36 -20.89 -16.23 21.34
CA ALA A 36 -21.66 -15.24 20.61
C ALA A 36 -21.34 -13.76 20.92
N THR A 37 -20.75 -13.41 22.07
CA THR A 37 -20.37 -12.02 22.38
C THR A 37 -18.91 -11.72 22.09
N LEU A 38 -18.09 -12.74 21.83
CA LEU A 38 -16.65 -12.56 21.68
C LEU A 38 -16.33 -11.72 20.43
N PHE A 39 -17.12 -11.86 19.36
CA PHE A 39 -16.99 -11.08 18.13
C PHE A 39 -18.18 -10.18 17.82
N ALA A 40 -18.98 -9.81 18.84
CA ALA A 40 -20.03 -8.82 18.66
C ALA A 40 -19.43 -7.49 18.15
N VAL A 41 -20.14 -6.79 17.26
CA VAL A 41 -19.64 -5.53 16.69
C VAL A 41 -19.31 -4.55 17.83
N GLY A 42 -18.07 -4.06 17.86
CA GLY A 42 -17.55 -3.19 18.91
C GLY A 42 -16.85 -3.91 20.07
N SER A 43 -16.90 -5.24 20.15
CA SER A 43 -16.14 -6.02 21.12
C SER A 43 -14.64 -6.02 20.79
N MET A 44 -13.80 -6.32 21.78
CA MET A 44 -12.36 -6.47 21.55
C MET A 44 -12.04 -7.58 20.55
N GLY A 45 -12.73 -8.73 20.64
CA GLY A 45 -12.51 -9.85 19.72
C GLY A 45 -12.88 -9.49 18.28
N PHE A 46 -13.93 -8.70 18.06
CA PHE A 46 -14.27 -8.18 16.73
C PHE A 46 -13.11 -7.39 16.11
N TRP A 47 -12.52 -6.47 16.86
CA TRP A 47 -11.39 -5.66 16.37
C TRP A 47 -10.13 -6.47 16.12
N LEU A 48 -9.82 -7.43 17.00
CA LEU A 48 -8.70 -8.35 16.81
C LEU A 48 -8.89 -9.24 15.58
N LEU A 49 -10.09 -9.74 15.35
CA LEU A 49 -10.44 -10.51 14.14
C LEU A 49 -10.29 -9.65 12.89
N LEU A 50 -10.76 -8.41 12.93
CA LEU A 50 -10.63 -7.48 11.82
C LEU A 50 -9.15 -7.19 11.52
N LEU A 51 -8.34 -6.93 12.53
CA LEU A 51 -6.91 -6.71 12.40
C LEU A 51 -6.20 -7.95 11.81
N ALA A 52 -6.54 -9.15 12.30
CA ALA A 52 -6.00 -10.40 11.78
C ALA A 52 -6.42 -10.65 10.32
N ALA A 53 -7.68 -10.38 9.97
CA ALA A 53 -8.18 -10.47 8.61
C ALA A 53 -7.44 -9.51 7.67
N VAL A 54 -7.24 -8.26 8.09
CA VAL A 54 -6.46 -7.27 7.34
C VAL A 54 -5.01 -7.74 7.14
N ALA A 55 -4.35 -8.23 8.18
CA ALA A 55 -2.98 -8.74 8.06
C ALA A 55 -2.88 -9.94 7.10
N ALA A 56 -3.83 -10.88 7.19
CA ALA A 56 -3.90 -12.03 6.29
C ALA A 56 -4.22 -11.63 4.84
N LEU A 57 -5.05 -10.61 4.63
CA LEU A 57 -5.31 -10.05 3.30
C LEU A 57 -4.07 -9.38 2.71
N CYS A 58 -3.32 -8.59 3.49
CA CYS A 58 -2.05 -8.02 3.04
C CYS A 58 -1.04 -9.12 2.66
N TRP A 59 -0.98 -10.19 3.46
CA TRP A 59 -0.10 -11.34 3.17
C TRP A 59 -0.53 -12.10 1.91
N ALA A 60 -1.83 -12.28 1.68
CA ALA A 60 -2.36 -12.92 0.47
C ALA A 60 -2.12 -12.05 -0.78
N ASP A 61 -2.25 -10.72 -0.64
CA ASP A 61 -1.96 -9.72 -1.67
C ASP A 61 -0.48 -9.78 -2.10
N GLU A 62 0.44 -9.82 -1.14
CA GLU A 62 1.88 -9.94 -1.42
C GLU A 62 2.23 -11.24 -2.18
N ARG A 63 1.52 -12.34 -1.90
CA ARG A 63 1.68 -13.61 -2.61
C ARG A 63 0.89 -13.71 -3.92
N GLN A 64 0.14 -12.67 -4.28
CA GLN A 64 -0.78 -12.66 -5.43
C GLN A 64 -1.77 -13.85 -5.43
N SER A 65 -2.14 -14.33 -4.23
CA SER A 65 -3.01 -15.49 -4.07
C SER A 65 -4.46 -15.06 -3.92
N GLY A 66 -5.17 -14.93 -5.06
CA GLY A 66 -6.57 -14.51 -5.05
C GLY A 66 -7.51 -15.47 -4.31
N THR A 67 -7.21 -16.76 -4.33
CA THR A 67 -7.93 -17.80 -3.56
C THR A 67 -7.73 -17.62 -2.06
N GLY A 68 -6.52 -17.26 -1.63
CA GLY A 68 -6.21 -16.95 -0.23
C GLY A 68 -7.01 -15.77 0.30
N ALA A 69 -7.07 -14.67 -0.45
CA ALA A 69 -7.84 -13.48 -0.06
C ALA A 69 -9.34 -13.78 0.08
N THR A 70 -9.89 -14.55 -0.87
CA THR A 70 -11.30 -14.99 -0.83
C THR A 70 -11.55 -15.88 0.39
N GLY A 71 -10.65 -16.81 0.67
CA GLY A 71 -10.73 -17.69 1.85
C GLY A 71 -10.71 -16.92 3.17
N VAL A 72 -9.85 -15.91 3.30
CA VAL A 72 -9.79 -15.05 4.49
C VAL A 72 -11.12 -14.30 4.68
N LEU A 73 -11.65 -13.68 3.62
CA LEU A 73 -12.94 -12.96 3.71
C LEU A 73 -14.09 -13.90 4.10
N LEU A 74 -14.20 -15.07 3.48
CA LEU A 74 -15.23 -16.05 3.80
C LEU A 74 -15.10 -16.54 5.24
N LEU A 75 -13.88 -16.82 5.70
CA LEU A 75 -13.63 -17.24 7.07
C LEU A 75 -13.98 -16.12 8.07
N THR A 76 -13.62 -14.87 7.80
CA THR A 76 -13.98 -13.73 8.66
C THR A 76 -15.49 -13.56 8.73
N VAL A 77 -16.19 -13.60 7.59
CA VAL A 77 -17.66 -13.52 7.55
C VAL A 77 -18.30 -14.69 8.31
N LEU A 78 -17.77 -15.91 8.15
CA LEU A 78 -18.24 -17.09 8.86
C LEU A 78 -18.07 -16.95 10.37
N LEU A 79 -16.89 -16.51 10.83
CA LEU A 79 -16.61 -16.29 12.26
C LEU A 79 -17.50 -15.19 12.85
N LEU A 80 -17.68 -14.08 12.14
CA LEU A 80 -18.62 -13.02 12.55
C LEU A 80 -20.07 -13.53 12.58
N SER A 81 -20.44 -14.41 11.64
CA SER A 81 -21.79 -14.94 11.55
C SER A 81 -22.11 -15.96 12.65
N LEU A 82 -21.16 -16.82 13.00
CA LEU A 82 -21.33 -17.86 14.01
C LEU A 82 -21.11 -17.34 15.43
N CYS A 83 -20.12 -16.47 15.62
CA CYS A 83 -19.63 -16.07 16.93
C CYS A 83 -19.84 -14.58 17.26
N GLY A 84 -20.28 -13.76 16.31
CA GLY A 84 -20.56 -12.33 16.54
C GLY A 84 -22.04 -11.97 16.62
N GLY A 85 -22.93 -12.96 16.44
CA GLY A 85 -24.38 -12.73 16.34
C GLY A 85 -24.79 -11.95 15.08
N TRP A 86 -23.86 -11.63 14.19
CA TRP A 86 -24.15 -10.95 12.93
C TRP A 86 -24.86 -11.91 11.99
N ARG A 87 -26.00 -11.50 11.44
CA ARG A 87 -26.77 -12.32 10.50
C ARG A 87 -26.83 -11.62 9.14
N PRO A 88 -25.75 -11.64 8.35
CA PRO A 88 -25.73 -10.95 7.06
C PRO A 88 -26.70 -11.59 6.06
N TRP A 89 -26.88 -12.90 6.10
CA TRP A 89 -27.65 -13.64 5.08
C TRP A 89 -29.13 -13.26 5.01
N PRO A 90 -29.90 -13.20 6.12
CA PRO A 90 -31.30 -12.79 6.05
C PRO A 90 -31.46 -11.35 5.55
N TRP A 91 -30.57 -10.44 5.96
CA TRP A 91 -30.61 -9.05 5.50
C TRP A 91 -30.27 -8.93 4.01
N LEU A 92 -29.26 -9.66 3.55
CA LEU A 92 -28.85 -9.71 2.14
C LEU A 92 -29.98 -10.28 1.28
N ALA A 93 -30.67 -11.33 1.74
CA ALA A 93 -31.83 -11.91 1.06
C ALA A 93 -33.00 -10.92 0.98
N ALA A 94 -33.27 -10.19 2.07
CA ALA A 94 -34.32 -9.18 2.12
C ALA A 94 -33.99 -7.93 1.27
N ASN A 95 -32.70 -7.63 1.07
CA ASN A 95 -32.22 -6.40 0.41
C ASN A 95 -31.23 -6.71 -0.72
N TRP A 96 -31.51 -7.73 -1.53
CA TRP A 96 -30.57 -8.21 -2.55
C TRP A 96 -30.23 -7.13 -3.58
N GLY A 97 -31.22 -6.32 -3.99
CA GLY A 97 -31.03 -5.23 -4.95
C GLY A 97 -30.12 -4.13 -4.42
N LEU A 98 -30.30 -3.72 -3.16
CA LEU A 98 -29.43 -2.75 -2.49
C LEU A 98 -28.01 -3.32 -2.31
N SER A 99 -27.89 -4.60 -1.99
CA SER A 99 -26.60 -5.28 -1.83
C SER A 99 -25.83 -5.32 -3.15
N LEU A 100 -26.52 -5.65 -4.26
CA LEU A 100 -25.94 -5.63 -5.60
C LEU A 100 -25.53 -4.22 -6.03
N LEU A 101 -26.37 -3.22 -5.75
CA LEU A 101 -26.05 -1.81 -6.02
C LEU A 101 -24.84 -1.35 -5.22
N ALA A 102 -24.78 -1.67 -3.92
CA ALA A 102 -23.66 -1.33 -3.06
C ALA A 102 -22.37 -2.01 -3.52
N PHE A 103 -22.44 -3.28 -3.93
CA PHE A 103 -21.33 -4.00 -4.54
C PHE A 103 -20.87 -3.32 -5.83
N ALA A 104 -21.78 -3.04 -6.76
CA ALA A 104 -21.45 -2.36 -8.01
C ALA A 104 -20.84 -0.97 -7.77
N ALA A 105 -21.41 -0.18 -6.85
CA ALA A 105 -20.90 1.13 -6.46
C ALA A 105 -19.50 1.03 -5.84
N TYR A 106 -19.26 0.04 -4.98
CA TYR A 106 -17.96 -0.21 -4.37
C TYR A 106 -16.88 -0.48 -5.44
N PHE A 107 -17.18 -1.28 -6.47
CA PHE A 107 -16.24 -1.54 -7.56
C PHE A 107 -16.06 -0.35 -8.52
N ALA A 108 -17.16 0.30 -8.90
CA ALA A 108 -17.13 1.40 -9.85
C ALA A 108 -16.43 2.64 -9.27
N PHE A 109 -16.82 3.05 -8.06
CA PHE A 109 -16.26 4.25 -7.43
C PHE A 109 -14.96 3.94 -6.70
N GLY A 110 -14.93 2.91 -5.84
CA GLY A 110 -13.72 2.56 -5.10
C GLY A 110 -12.62 2.02 -6.02
N GLY A 111 -12.91 0.89 -6.65
CA GLY A 111 -11.94 0.19 -7.51
C GLY A 111 -11.53 1.01 -8.73
N GLY A 112 -12.49 1.59 -9.45
CA GLY A 112 -12.24 2.37 -10.66
C GLY A 112 -11.37 3.62 -10.40
N LEU A 113 -11.75 4.46 -9.43
CA LEU A 113 -10.96 5.66 -9.09
C LEU A 113 -9.57 5.29 -8.58
N TRP A 114 -9.46 4.23 -7.77
CA TRP A 114 -8.18 3.76 -7.26
C TRP A 114 -7.26 3.25 -8.38
N ALA A 115 -7.80 2.50 -9.33
CA ALA A 115 -7.02 2.00 -10.46
C ALA A 115 -6.49 3.16 -11.33
N VAL A 116 -7.29 4.20 -11.57
CA VAL A 116 -6.84 5.41 -12.26
C VAL A 116 -5.74 6.12 -11.49
N PHE A 117 -5.89 6.27 -10.17
CA PHE A 117 -4.87 6.86 -9.31
C PHE A 117 -3.55 6.08 -9.36
N MET A 118 -3.60 4.75 -9.21
CA MET A 118 -2.44 3.87 -9.27
C MET A 118 -1.77 3.90 -10.64
N LEU A 119 -2.55 3.89 -11.72
CA LEU A 119 -2.05 4.04 -13.08
C LEU A 119 -1.28 5.35 -13.25
N ARG A 120 -1.85 6.47 -12.79
CA ARG A 120 -1.19 7.78 -12.85
C ARG A 120 0.11 7.80 -12.05
N ARG A 121 0.12 7.24 -10.85
CA ARG A 121 1.32 7.17 -10.00
C ARG A 121 2.41 6.34 -10.68
N ARG A 122 2.05 5.18 -11.21
CA ARG A 122 2.98 4.31 -11.93
C ARG A 122 3.54 5.01 -13.17
N ALA A 123 2.68 5.65 -13.97
CA ALA A 123 3.11 6.43 -15.13
C ALA A 123 4.11 7.53 -14.75
N LYS A 124 3.88 8.27 -13.65
CA LYS A 124 4.82 9.27 -13.15
C LYS A 124 6.15 8.68 -12.68
N ALA A 125 6.09 7.61 -11.88
CA ALA A 125 7.29 6.94 -11.38
C ALA A 125 8.15 6.43 -12.52
N GLU A 126 7.50 5.96 -13.58
CA GLU A 126 8.16 5.50 -14.78
C GLU A 126 8.75 6.68 -15.59
N LEU A 127 7.96 7.72 -15.87
CA LEU A 127 8.45 8.92 -16.54
C LEU A 127 9.73 9.46 -15.85
N ALA A 128 9.78 9.47 -14.53
CA ALA A 128 10.95 9.93 -13.78
C ALA A 128 12.22 9.06 -13.99
N LYS A 129 12.10 7.74 -14.19
CA LYS A 129 13.30 6.93 -14.50
C LYS A 129 13.66 7.00 -15.98
N TYR A 130 12.68 7.20 -16.86
CA TYR A 130 12.93 7.52 -18.27
C TYR A 130 13.73 8.82 -18.40
N GLU A 131 13.30 9.90 -17.74
CA GLU A 131 14.00 11.19 -17.75
C GLU A 131 15.44 11.03 -17.26
N LYS A 132 15.68 10.32 -16.14
CA LYS A 132 17.04 10.03 -15.66
C LYS A 132 17.89 9.25 -16.66
N ALA A 133 17.33 8.23 -17.30
CA ALA A 133 18.05 7.45 -18.30
C ALA A 133 18.38 8.30 -19.53
N PHE A 134 17.48 9.19 -19.93
CA PHE A 134 17.69 10.13 -21.01
C PHE A 134 18.76 11.18 -20.67
N ASP A 135 18.76 11.71 -19.44
CA ASP A 135 19.79 12.63 -18.96
C ASP A 135 21.19 11.98 -18.99
N LEU A 136 21.30 10.74 -18.55
CA LEU A 136 22.55 9.97 -18.64
C LEU A 136 22.98 9.75 -20.10
N TYR A 137 22.03 9.51 -21.00
CA TYR A 137 22.30 9.39 -22.42
C TYR A 137 22.81 10.71 -23.02
N LEU A 138 22.20 11.85 -22.66
CA LEU A 138 22.64 13.18 -23.06
C LEU A 138 24.07 13.47 -22.59
N ILE A 139 24.39 13.14 -21.33
CA ILE A 139 25.75 13.28 -20.78
C ILE A 139 26.75 12.45 -21.59
N ASN A 140 26.42 11.19 -21.90
CA ASN A 140 27.29 10.31 -22.68
C ASN A 140 27.51 10.83 -24.12
N CYS A 141 26.50 11.48 -24.68
CA CYS A 141 26.58 12.10 -26.01
C CYS A 141 27.19 13.51 -25.98
N GLN A 142 27.54 14.04 -24.80
CA GLN A 142 27.97 15.42 -24.57
C GLN A 142 26.96 16.46 -25.09
N ALA A 143 25.68 16.11 -25.13
CA ALA A 143 24.57 16.97 -25.54
C ALA A 143 23.93 17.65 -24.32
N LYS A 144 23.49 18.90 -24.45
CA LYS A 144 22.77 19.62 -23.37
C LYS A 144 21.26 19.43 -23.45
N SER A 145 20.74 19.16 -24.65
CA SER A 145 19.32 18.97 -24.92
C SER A 145 19.10 17.97 -26.06
N GLU A 146 17.87 17.49 -26.20
CA GLU A 146 17.48 16.60 -27.31
C GLU A 146 17.72 17.23 -28.70
N ASN A 147 17.61 18.55 -28.80
CA ASN A 147 17.81 19.27 -30.05
C ASN A 147 19.28 19.26 -30.51
N ASP A 148 20.22 19.07 -29.57
CA ASP A 148 21.65 19.00 -29.86
C ASP A 148 22.06 17.61 -30.39
N LEU A 149 21.16 16.62 -30.33
CA LEU A 149 21.46 15.26 -30.78
C LEU A 149 21.47 15.18 -32.30
N THR A 150 22.51 14.53 -32.84
CA THR A 150 22.58 14.18 -34.26
C THR A 150 21.45 13.22 -34.63
N PRO A 151 21.04 13.15 -35.91
CA PRO A 151 20.04 12.18 -36.37
C PRO A 151 20.41 10.73 -36.03
N GLU A 152 21.71 10.40 -36.08
CA GLU A 152 22.21 9.08 -35.71
C GLU A 152 22.05 8.81 -34.21
N GLN A 153 22.38 9.78 -33.34
CA GLN A 153 22.16 9.65 -31.89
C GLN A 153 20.66 9.53 -31.55
N ARG A 154 19.80 10.32 -32.19
CA ARG A 154 18.35 10.19 -32.04
C ARG A 154 17.86 8.81 -32.45
N TRP A 155 18.34 8.29 -33.57
CA TRP A 155 18.03 6.93 -34.01
C TRP A 155 18.56 5.89 -33.03
N GLN A 156 19.79 6.03 -32.51
CA GLN A 156 20.36 5.13 -31.51
C GLN A 156 19.56 5.14 -30.20
N TRP A 157 19.06 6.31 -29.76
CA TRP A 157 18.17 6.44 -28.62
C TRP A 157 16.82 5.76 -28.88
N GLN A 158 16.20 6.00 -30.03
CA GLN A 158 14.96 5.33 -30.44
C GLN A 158 15.15 3.80 -30.53
N GLU A 159 16.29 3.35 -31.05
CA GLU A 159 16.60 1.93 -31.15
C GLU A 159 16.96 1.35 -29.77
N HIS A 160 17.56 2.12 -28.87
CA HIS A 160 17.72 1.72 -27.46
C HIS A 160 16.37 1.57 -26.76
N ARG A 161 15.43 2.48 -27.03
CA ARG A 161 14.04 2.38 -26.57
C ARG A 161 13.32 1.16 -27.15
N ARG A 162 13.61 0.79 -28.41
CA ARG A 162 12.96 -0.33 -29.11
C ARG A 162 13.56 -1.70 -28.76
N LYS A 163 14.88 -1.83 -28.78
CA LYS A 163 15.64 -3.09 -28.53
C LYS A 163 15.77 -3.45 -27.07
N GLY A 164 15.48 -2.52 -26.19
CA GLY A 164 14.99 -2.92 -24.91
C GLY A 164 15.97 -3.47 -23.89
N ARG A 165 17.25 -3.09 -23.99
CA ARG A 165 18.20 -3.32 -22.89
C ARG A 165 17.82 -2.62 -21.57
N TYR A 166 16.89 -1.67 -21.60
CA TYR A 166 16.20 -1.12 -20.41
C TYR A 166 14.68 -1.39 -20.40
N VAL A 167 14.12 -1.93 -21.48
CA VAL A 167 12.67 -2.14 -21.65
C VAL A 167 12.09 -3.21 -20.74
N ASN A 168 12.89 -4.21 -20.36
CA ASN A 168 12.44 -5.18 -19.37
C ASN A 168 12.07 -4.50 -18.03
N GLU A 169 12.59 -3.29 -17.78
CA GLU A 169 12.17 -2.45 -16.65
C GLU A 169 11.27 -1.26 -17.05
N PHE A 170 11.33 -0.79 -18.31
CA PHE A 170 10.91 0.59 -18.65
C PHE A 170 9.99 0.81 -19.87
N TRP A 171 9.21 -0.17 -20.35
CA TRP A 171 7.95 0.00 -21.14
C TRP A 171 7.83 -0.67 -22.51
N ALA A 172 8.85 -1.24 -23.16
CA ALA A 172 8.51 -1.95 -24.42
C ALA A 172 7.83 -3.30 -24.10
N ASP A 173 6.55 -3.33 -24.40
CA ASP A 173 5.71 -4.52 -24.33
C ASP A 173 5.64 -5.21 -22.95
N ARG A 174 5.32 -4.45 -21.90
CA ARG A 174 4.27 -5.04 -21.06
C ARG A 174 3.06 -5.14 -21.95
N SER A 175 2.78 -6.37 -22.39
CA SER A 175 1.62 -6.62 -23.24
C SER A 175 0.43 -5.87 -22.65
N VAL A 176 -0.42 -5.30 -23.49
CA VAL A 176 -1.67 -4.65 -23.04
C VAL A 176 -2.44 -5.56 -22.08
N ALA A 177 -2.25 -6.88 -22.18
CA ALA A 177 -2.75 -7.88 -21.25
C ALA A 177 -2.20 -7.75 -19.82
N GLU A 178 -0.90 -7.53 -19.61
CA GLU A 178 -0.35 -7.28 -18.26
C GLU A 178 -0.89 -6.00 -17.63
N LEU A 179 -1.01 -4.92 -18.41
CA LEU A 179 -1.58 -3.68 -17.90
C LEU A 179 -3.04 -3.88 -17.51
N LYS A 180 -3.82 -4.57 -18.33
CA LYS A 180 -5.20 -4.97 -18.02
C LYS A 180 -5.26 -5.83 -16.75
N GLY A 181 -4.36 -6.79 -16.60
CA GLY A 181 -4.24 -7.63 -15.40
C GLY A 181 -3.98 -6.80 -14.14
N ASN A 182 -3.06 -5.85 -14.20
CA ASN A 182 -2.77 -4.94 -13.09
C ASN A 182 -3.95 -4.02 -12.75
N ILE A 183 -4.67 -3.50 -13.76
CA ILE A 183 -5.85 -2.67 -13.54
C ILE A 183 -6.96 -3.48 -12.86
N LEU A 184 -7.25 -4.69 -13.36
CA LEU A 184 -8.22 -5.59 -12.74
C LEU A 184 -7.82 -5.92 -11.30
N TYR A 185 -6.54 -6.20 -11.07
CA TYR A 185 -6.00 -6.43 -9.74
C TYR A 185 -6.23 -5.22 -8.82
N TRP A 186 -5.89 -4.00 -9.26
CA TRP A 186 -6.11 -2.79 -8.46
C TRP A 186 -7.59 -2.54 -8.17
N ILE A 187 -8.49 -2.85 -9.10
CA ILE A 187 -9.94 -2.75 -8.89
C ILE A 187 -10.40 -3.76 -7.85
N CYS A 188 -9.95 -5.03 -7.94
CA CYS A 188 -10.39 -6.10 -7.05
C CYS A 188 -9.84 -5.98 -5.62
N TYR A 189 -8.61 -5.50 -5.48
CA TYR A 189 -7.89 -5.42 -4.21
C TYR A 189 -7.66 -3.98 -3.76
N TRP A 190 -8.53 -3.05 -4.17
CA TRP A 190 -8.34 -1.62 -3.92
C TRP A 190 -8.24 -1.23 -2.44
N PRO A 191 -9.02 -1.79 -1.48
CA PRO A 191 -8.90 -1.35 -0.08
C PRO A 191 -7.61 -1.85 0.56
N THR A 192 -7.21 -3.09 0.26
CA THR A 192 -5.96 -3.67 0.77
C THR A 192 -4.76 -2.93 0.20
N SER A 193 -4.75 -2.68 -1.11
CA SER A 193 -3.67 -1.91 -1.76
C SER A 193 -3.64 -0.44 -1.33
N LEU A 194 -4.79 0.19 -1.04
CA LEU A 194 -4.87 1.52 -0.44
C LEU A 194 -4.29 1.54 0.97
N LEU A 195 -4.66 0.57 1.80
CA LEU A 195 -4.13 0.45 3.16
C LEU A 195 -2.61 0.23 3.12
N TRP A 196 -2.14 -0.70 2.29
CA TRP A 196 -0.73 -0.96 2.11
C TRP A 196 0.01 0.27 1.59
N PHE A 197 -0.59 1.03 0.68
CA PHE A 197 -0.06 2.30 0.21
C PHE A 197 0.15 3.30 1.36
N LEU A 198 -0.87 3.51 2.20
CA LEU A 198 -0.80 4.40 3.35
C LEU A 198 0.29 3.97 4.35
N VAL A 199 0.36 2.67 4.63
CA VAL A 199 1.36 2.09 5.54
C VAL A 199 2.76 2.18 4.94
N SER A 200 2.94 1.81 3.67
CA SER A 200 4.24 1.79 2.99
C SER A 200 4.84 3.18 2.88
N ASP A 201 4.05 4.17 2.46
CA ASP A 201 4.53 5.55 2.33
C ASP A 201 4.90 6.12 3.71
N PHE A 202 4.11 5.82 4.75
CA PHE A 202 4.44 6.21 6.13
C PHE A 202 5.74 5.56 6.64
N ILE A 203 5.91 4.24 6.45
CA ILE A 203 7.13 3.53 6.84
C ILE A 203 8.35 4.08 6.08
N LYS A 204 8.22 4.33 4.78
CA LYS A 204 9.30 4.92 3.97
C LYS A 204 9.70 6.30 4.45
N GLU A 205 8.75 7.15 4.82
CA GLU A 205 9.05 8.47 5.38
C GLU A 205 9.84 8.36 6.69
N ILE A 206 9.42 7.48 7.60
CA ILE A 206 10.13 7.21 8.86
C ILE A 206 11.53 6.67 8.58
N ALA A 207 11.65 5.65 7.73
CA ALA A 207 12.92 5.04 7.37
C ALA A 207 13.86 6.07 6.73
N ASN A 208 13.39 6.90 5.80
CA ASN A 208 14.18 7.97 5.19
C ASN A 208 14.57 9.07 6.19
N ALA A 209 13.71 9.38 7.16
CA ALA A 209 14.04 10.33 8.22
C ALA A 209 15.14 9.78 9.14
N LEU A 210 15.06 8.50 9.51
CA LEU A 210 16.09 7.79 10.28
C LEU A 210 17.40 7.71 9.50
N PHE A 211 17.33 7.30 8.23
CA PHE A 211 18.51 7.13 7.38
C PHE A 211 19.26 8.46 7.17
N ARG A 212 18.53 9.56 6.92
CA ARG A 212 19.16 10.90 6.82
C ARG A 212 19.88 11.33 8.10
N ARG A 213 19.33 10.98 9.27
CA ARG A 213 20.02 11.24 10.55
C ARG A 213 21.27 10.38 10.68
N LEU A 214 21.18 9.09 10.38
CA LEU A 214 22.32 8.17 10.44
C LEU A 214 23.42 8.54 9.44
N GLN A 215 23.06 8.95 8.23
CA GLN A 215 24.01 9.35 7.20
C GLN A 215 24.89 10.52 7.66
N GLY A 216 24.33 11.48 8.40
CA GLY A 216 25.12 12.56 8.99
C GLY A 216 26.17 12.04 9.98
N TYR A 217 25.81 11.06 10.82
CA TYR A 217 26.75 10.43 11.75
C TYR A 217 27.83 9.62 11.02
N TYR A 218 27.46 8.83 10.01
CA TYR A 218 28.43 8.07 9.23
C TYR A 218 29.40 8.96 8.48
N GLN A 219 28.91 10.04 7.87
CA GLN A 219 29.75 11.02 7.19
C GLN A 219 30.70 11.71 8.17
N TRP A 220 30.21 12.14 9.34
CA TRP A 220 31.04 12.74 10.38
C TRP A 220 32.14 11.78 10.90
N ALA A 221 31.79 10.53 11.15
CA ALA A 221 32.73 9.51 11.61
C ALA A 221 33.81 9.25 10.55
N TRP A 222 33.39 9.12 9.28
CA TRP A 222 34.29 8.97 8.14
C TRP A 222 35.25 10.15 8.01
N ASP A 223 34.75 11.38 8.02
CA ASP A 223 35.56 12.59 7.94
C ASP A 223 36.55 12.70 9.11
N SER A 224 36.18 12.23 10.30
CA SER A 224 37.06 12.25 11.49
C SER A 224 38.25 11.30 11.33
N VAL A 225 38.04 10.11 10.78
CA VAL A 225 39.13 9.15 10.48
C VAL A 225 40.09 9.75 9.44
N TRP A 226 39.56 10.37 8.39
CA TRP A 226 40.37 10.91 7.29
C TRP A 226 41.05 12.25 7.58
N LYS A 227 40.56 13.04 8.55
CA LYS A 227 41.27 14.24 9.03
C LYS A 227 42.59 13.87 9.71
N GLY A 228 42.63 12.77 10.45
CA GLY A 228 43.87 12.28 11.08
C GLY A 228 44.94 11.88 10.07
N ALA A 229 44.54 11.25 8.96
CA ALA A 229 45.45 10.80 7.90
C ALA A 229 46.04 11.93 7.05
N ARG A 230 45.40 13.10 6.99
CA ARG A 230 45.91 14.27 6.23
C ARG A 230 46.86 15.16 7.00
N GLY A 231 46.93 15.04 8.33
CA GLY A 231 47.85 15.80 9.17
C GLY A 231 49.27 15.22 9.28
N SER A 232 49.52 14.06 8.64
CA SER A 232 50.78 13.33 8.69
C SER A 232 51.57 13.36 7.36
N PHE A 233 51.19 14.24 6.43
CA PHE A 233 51.92 14.52 5.19
C PHE A 233 52.47 15.95 5.20
#